data_AF-A0A0D8IGA3-F1
#
_entry.id   AF-A0A0D8IGA3-F1
#
_cell.length_a   1.000
_cell.length_b   1.000
_cell.length_c   1.000
_cell.angle_alpha   90.00
_cell.angle_beta   90.00
_cell.angle_gamma   90.00
#
_symmetry.space_group_name_H-M   'P 1'
#
loop_
_entity.id
_entity.type
_entity.pdbx_description
1 polymer ?
#
loop_
_entity_poly.entity_id
_entity_poly.type
_entity_poly.pdbx_seq_one_letter_code
_entity_poly.pdbx_strand_id
1 'polypeptide(L)' 'MDEFSRISVEEVSKRDMLMIIKALEYTGENTKVASFIELKDAIVKQLSSLANTSEEEFIRYLEKNC' A
#
# COMPACT_ATOMS: atom_id res chain seq x y z
N MET A 1 22.50 -12.05 -9.95
CA MET A 1 21.87 -11.16 -8.94
C MET A 1 20.61 -10.69 -9.58
N ASP A 2 19.48 -11.17 -9.09
CA ASP A 2 18.17 -10.89 -9.63
C ASP A 2 18.03 -9.39 -9.86
N GLU A 3 17.70 -9.03 -11.10
CA GLU A 3 17.17 -7.73 -11.42
C GLU A 3 15.94 -7.59 -10.53
N PHE A 4 16.10 -6.95 -9.37
CA PHE A 4 15.02 -6.22 -8.75
C PHE A 4 14.55 -5.29 -9.85
N SER A 5 13.54 -5.75 -10.60
CA SER A 5 12.70 -4.97 -11.47
C SER A 5 12.35 -3.76 -10.63
N ARG A 6 13.08 -2.66 -10.88
CA ARG A 6 12.87 -1.39 -10.22
C ARG A 6 11.44 -1.06 -10.63
N ILE A 7 10.49 -1.34 -9.74
CA ILE A 7 9.18 -0.71 -9.82
C ILE A 7 9.54 0.76 -9.60
N SER A 8 9.73 1.48 -10.70
CA SER A 8 9.84 2.93 -10.65
C SER A 8 8.55 3.39 -9.98
N VAL A 9 8.68 3.96 -8.78
CA VAL A 9 7.57 4.55 -8.02
C VAL A 9 6.82 5.62 -8.86
N GLU A 10 7.42 6.05 -9.97
CA GLU A 10 6.83 6.91 -11.01
C GLU A 10 5.63 6.29 -11.76
N GLU A 11 5.35 4.98 -11.65
CA GLU A 11 4.31 4.31 -12.47
C GLU A 11 3.02 3.93 -11.73
N VAL A 12 3.02 3.81 -10.40
CA VAL A 12 1.80 3.45 -9.65
C VAL A 12 1.06 4.73 -9.28
N SER A 13 -0.08 4.98 -9.94
CA SER A 13 -0.90 6.14 -9.61
C SER A 13 -1.41 6.02 -8.17
N LYS A 14 -1.66 7.17 -7.54
CA LYS A 14 -2.30 7.26 -6.21
C LYS A 14 -3.54 6.35 -6.07
N ARG A 15 -4.33 6.27 -7.14
CA ARG A 15 -5.54 5.44 -7.22
C ARG A 15 -5.20 3.95 -7.22
N ASP A 16 -4.18 3.54 -7.96
CA ASP A 16 -3.77 2.13 -8.02
C ASP A 16 -3.17 1.68 -6.69
N MET A 17 -2.37 2.55 -6.04
CA MET A 17 -1.86 2.27 -4.69
C MET A 17 -3.00 2.07 -3.68
N LEU A 18 -4.00 2.96 -3.70
CA LEU A 18 -5.18 2.82 -2.85
C LEU A 18 -5.95 1.53 -3.16
N MET A 19 -6.08 1.16 -4.44
CA MET A 19 -6.74 -0.07 -4.87
C MET A 19 -6.01 -1.31 -4.35
N ILE A 20 -4.67 -1.34 -4.43
CA ILE A 20 -3.85 -2.45 -3.91
C ILE A 20 -4.06 -2.60 -2.40
N ILE A 21 -3.97 -1.50 -1.64
CA ILE A 21 -4.16 -1.51 -0.18
C ILE A 21 -5.55 -2.06 0.18
N LYS A 22 -6.61 -1.57 -0.49
CA LYS A 22 -7.99 -2.02 -0.26
C LYS A 22 -8.21 -3.48 -0.68
N ALA A 23 -7.57 -3.93 -1.76
CA ALA A 23 -7.67 -5.31 -2.21
C ALA A 23 -7.02 -6.28 -1.21
N LEU A 24 -5.87 -5.90 -0.64
CA LEU A 24 -5.20 -6.68 0.41
C LEU A 24 -6.05 -6.76 1.68
N GLU A 25 -6.60 -5.63 2.12
CA GLU A 25 -7.51 -5.57 3.26
C GLU A 25 -8.75 -6.46 3.05
N TYR A 26 -9.47 -6.24 1.95
CA TYR A 26 -10.66 -7.02 1.60
C TYR A 26 -10.34 -8.51 1.52
N THR A 27 -9.24 -8.90 0.89
CA THR A 27 -8.85 -10.31 0.77
C THR A 27 -8.52 -10.90 2.13
N GLY A 28 -7.76 -10.20 2.97
CA GLY A 28 -7.41 -10.67 4.32
C GLY A 28 -8.64 -10.87 5.20
N GLU A 29 -9.57 -9.92 5.18
CA GLU A 29 -10.83 -9.99 5.95
C GLU A 29 -11.75 -11.14 5.48
N ASN A 30 -11.86 -11.35 4.17
CA ASN A 30 -12.79 -12.35 3.62
C ASN A 30 -12.21 -13.77 3.59
N THR A 31 -10.90 -13.92 3.40
CA THR A 31 -10.24 -15.24 3.36
C THR A 31 -9.72 -15.67 4.73
N LYS A 32 -9.62 -14.74 5.70
CA LYS A 32 -8.99 -14.94 7.02
C LYS A 32 -7.51 -15.33 6.96
N VAL A 33 -6.85 -15.06 5.83
CA VAL A 33 -5.41 -15.28 5.65
C VAL A 33 -4.67 -14.02 6.12
N ALA A 34 -4.05 -14.11 7.30
CA ALA A 34 -3.39 -12.98 7.97
C ALA A 34 -2.28 -12.32 7.14
N SER A 35 -1.60 -13.08 6.29
CA SER A 35 -0.48 -12.58 5.49
C SER A 35 -0.87 -11.44 4.52
N PHE A 36 -2.14 -11.34 4.12
CA PHE A 36 -2.61 -10.20 3.32
C PHE A 36 -2.67 -8.91 4.15
N ILE A 37 -3.13 -9.00 5.39
CA ILE A 37 -3.16 -7.85 6.31
C ILE A 37 -1.74 -7.44 6.69
N GLU A 38 -0.88 -8.40 6.99
CA GLU A 38 0.54 -8.13 7.29
C GLU A 38 1.25 -7.44 6.11
N LEU A 39 0.96 -7.86 4.87
CA LEU A 39 1.49 -7.22 3.68
C LEU A 39 0.95 -5.80 3.49
N LYS A 40 -0.36 -5.59 3.72
CA LYS A 40 -0.98 -4.25 3.70
C LYS A 40 -0.27 -3.31 4.68
N ASP A 41 -0.13 -3.75 5.93
CA ASP A 41 0.47 -2.96 7.00
C ASP A 41 1.95 -2.67 6.71
N ALA A 42 2.69 -3.66 6.19
CA ALA A 42 4.09 -3.47 5.80
C ALA A 42 4.25 -2.44 4.66
N ILE A 43 3.35 -2.44 3.67
CA ILE A 43 3.37 -1.46 2.57
C ILE A 43 3.07 -0.06 3.10
N VAL A 44 1.99 0.09 3.87
CA VAL A 44 1.56 1.39 4.42
C VAL A 44 2.66 2.01 5.28
N LYS A 45 3.28 1.21 6.16
CA LYS A 45 4.38 1.63 7.02
C LYS A 45 5.61 2.10 6.23
N GLN A 46 6.01 1.35 5.20
CA GLN A 46 7.18 1.71 4.39
C GLN A 46 6.95 3.00 3.60
N LEU A 47 5.78 3.15 2.99
CA LEU A 47 5.46 4.30 2.16
C LEU A 47 5.20 5.57 2.99
N SER A 48 4.53 5.46 4.14
CA SER A 48 4.36 6.59 5.07
C SER A 48 5.72 7.07 5.61
N SER A 49 6.62 6.13 5.94
CA SER A 49 8.00 6.44 6.34
C SER A 49 8.77 7.13 5.22
N LEU A 50 8.64 6.68 3.96
CA LEU A 50 9.31 7.30 2.82
C LEU A 50 8.78 8.72 2.56
N ALA A 51 7.48 8.94 2.77
CA ALA A 51 6.83 10.24 2.65
C ALA A 51 6.95 11.13 3.90
N ASN A 52 7.66 10.67 4.94
CA ASN A 52 7.83 11.36 6.22
C ASN A 52 6.50 11.87 6.84
N THR A 53 5.49 11.00 6.84
CA THR A 53 4.14 11.28 7.34
C THR A 53 3.64 10.07 8.16
N SER A 54 2.56 10.24 8.94
CA SER A 54 1.95 9.11 9.64
C SER A 54 1.22 8.16 8.68
N GLU A 55 1.01 6.91 9.08
CA GLU A 55 0.23 5.94 8.31
C GLU A 55 -1.21 6.46 8.05
N GLU A 56 -1.84 7.07 9.05
CA GLU A 56 -3.18 7.66 8.91
C GLU A 56 -3.21 8.81 7.89
N GLU A 57 -2.25 9.73 7.96
CA GLU A 57 -2.15 10.83 7.00
C GLU A 57 -1.82 10.34 5.60
N PHE A 58 -1.01 9.28 5.47
CA PHE A 58 -0.71 8.65 4.20
C PHE A 58 -1.96 8.05 3.56
N ILE A 59 -2.75 7.30 4.33
CA ILE A 59 -4.03 6.76 3.85
C ILE A 59 -4.98 7.89 3.46
N ARG A 60 -5.16 8.90 4.31
CA ARG A 60 -5.98 10.08 3.98
C ARG A 60 -5.49 10.80 2.74
N TYR A 61 -4.16 10.89 2.56
CA TYR A 61 -3.57 11.42 1.34
C TYR A 61 -4.07 10.58 0.17
N LEU A 62 -3.89 9.26 0.16
CA LEU A 62 -4.33 8.36 -0.92
C LEU A 62 -5.83 8.46 -1.23
N GLU A 63 -6.68 8.65 -0.22
CA GLU A 63 -8.13 8.78 -0.38
C GLU A 63 -8.57 10.15 -0.93
N LYS A 64 -7.79 11.21 -0.68
CA LYS A 64 -8.15 12.57 -1.11
C LYS A 64 -8.11 12.69 -2.64
N ASN A 65 -9.19 13.14 -3.27
CA ASN A 65 -9.34 13.27 -4.74
C ASN A 65 -9.43 11.92 -5.50
N CYS A 66 -9.84 10.84 -4.84
CA CYS A 66 -10.48 9.71 -5.53
C CYS A 66 -11.96 9.99 -5.83
#